data_AF-A0A3M2H9B2-F1
#
_entry.id   AF-A0A3M2H9B2-F1
#
_cell.length_a   1.000
_cell.length_b   1.000
_cell.length_c   1.000
_cell.angle_alpha   90.00
_cell.angle_beta   90.00
_cell.angle_gamma   90.00
#
_symmetry.space_group_name_H-M   'P 1'
#
loop_
_entity.id
_entity.type
_entity.pdbx_description
1 polymer ?
#
loop_
_entity_poly.entity_id
_entity_poly.type
_entity_poly.pdbx_seq_one_letter_code
_entity_poly.pdbx_strand_id
1 'polypeptide(L)'
;MIQTLMNEVRSAPTDEEGRRLLARIHRETMEELRSILSEELMDELEEFAACCGDDGVPTESEIRVAQAQLVGWLQGLLQGLQASFMAQQAAAARQLQQLQAARQHTAPTEHTGTYL
;
A
#
# COMPACT_ATOMS: atom_id res chain seq x y z
N MET A 1 16.82 -10.33 -3.57
CA MET A 1 16.86 -11.08 -4.84
C MET A 1 16.07 -10.38 -5.95
N ILE A 2 14.76 -10.13 -5.81
CA ILE A 2 13.98 -9.34 -6.80
C ILE A 2 14.52 -7.90 -6.97
N GLN A 3 14.85 -7.20 -5.89
CA GLN A 3 15.47 -5.85 -5.97
C GLN A 3 16.86 -5.86 -6.61
N THR A 4 17.59 -6.98 -6.54
CA THR A 4 18.92 -7.14 -7.14
C THR A 4 18.80 -7.29 -8.66
N LEU A 5 17.83 -8.09 -9.13
CA LEU A 5 17.48 -8.22 -10.55
C LEU A 5 16.94 -6.90 -11.13
N MET A 6 16.15 -6.14 -10.36
CA MET A 6 15.71 -4.79 -10.78
C MET A 6 16.87 -3.79 -10.91
N ASN A 7 17.90 -3.88 -10.06
CA ASN A 7 19.08 -3.02 -10.15
C ASN A 7 20.03 -3.41 -11.29
N GLU A 8 20.13 -4.70 -11.63
CA GLU A 8 20.89 -5.16 -12.81
C GLU A 8 20.23 -4.73 -14.12
N VAL A 9 18.89 -4.78 -14.23
CA VAL A 9 18.15 -4.26 -15.41
C VAL A 9 18.26 -2.73 -15.51
N ARG A 10 18.29 -2.01 -14.39
CA ARG A 10 18.48 -0.55 -14.35
C ARG A 10 19.83 -0.07 -14.92
N SER A 11 20.83 -0.96 -14.99
CA SER A 11 22.23 -0.60 -15.26
C SER A 11 22.63 -0.71 -16.72
N ALA A 12 21.87 -1.43 -17.55
CA ALA A 12 22.09 -1.52 -18.99
C ALA A 12 21.10 -0.60 -19.72
N PRO A 13 21.52 0.17 -20.74
CA PRO A 13 20.58 0.90 -21.58
C PRO A 13 19.59 -0.10 -22.16
N THR A 14 18.30 0.11 -21.87
CA THR A 14 17.26 -0.78 -22.39
C THR A 14 17.13 -0.49 -23.87
N ASP A 15 17.45 -1.47 -24.70
CA ASP A 15 17.25 -1.38 -26.14
C ASP A 15 15.76 -1.31 -26.49
N GLU A 16 15.47 -1.02 -27.74
CA GLU A 16 14.10 -0.88 -28.24
C GLU A 16 13.22 -2.10 -27.91
N GLU A 17 13.78 -3.32 -28.01
CA GLU A 17 13.07 -4.56 -27.69
C GLU A 17 12.79 -4.70 -26.20
N GLY A 18 13.76 -4.37 -25.33
CA GLY A 18 13.54 -4.32 -23.89
C GLY A 18 12.47 -3.29 -23.50
N ARG A 19 12.44 -2.12 -24.16
CA ARG A 19 11.41 -1.10 -23.92
C ARG A 19 10.02 -1.59 -24.31
N ARG A 20 9.90 -2.28 -25.44
CA ARG A 20 8.64 -2.92 -25.87
C ARG A 20 8.17 -3.99 -24.90
N LEU A 21 9.09 -4.83 -24.40
CA LEU A 21 8.79 -5.84 -23.38
C LEU A 21 8.27 -5.18 -22.09
N LEU A 22 8.95 -4.15 -21.58
CA LEU A 22 8.54 -3.48 -20.35
C LEU A 22 7.21 -2.75 -20.51
N ALA A 23 6.96 -2.13 -21.67
CA ALA A 23 5.66 -1.53 -21.98
C ALA A 23 4.55 -2.59 -22.02
N ARG A 24 4.82 -3.79 -22.57
CA ARG A 24 3.87 -4.91 -22.54
C ARG A 24 3.59 -5.38 -21.11
N ILE A 25 4.62 -5.61 -20.30
CA ILE A 25 4.48 -6.02 -18.90
C ILE A 25 3.67 -4.98 -18.13
N HIS A 26 3.90 -3.68 -18.35
CA HIS A 26 3.13 -2.62 -17.70
C HIS A 26 1.63 -2.71 -18.03
N ARG A 27 1.28 -2.89 -19.32
CA ARG A 27 -0.13 -3.07 -19.74
C ARG A 27 -0.76 -4.33 -19.15
N GLU A 28 -0.08 -5.47 -19.23
CA GLU A 28 -0.55 -6.74 -18.64
C GLU A 28 -0.77 -6.58 -17.12
N THR A 29 0.14 -5.88 -16.43
CA THR A 29 -0.01 -5.60 -14.99
C THR A 29 -1.22 -4.72 -14.70
N MET A 30 -1.48 -3.69 -15.51
CA MET A 30 -2.66 -2.83 -15.36
C MET A 30 -3.97 -3.62 -15.57
N GLU A 31 -4.00 -4.53 -16.54
CA GLU A 31 -5.13 -5.42 -16.78
C GLU A 31 -5.36 -6.40 -15.62
N GLU A 32 -4.29 -7.00 -15.07
CA GLU A 32 -4.38 -7.86 -13.89
C GLU A 32 -4.90 -7.09 -12.68
N LEU A 33 -4.39 -5.88 -12.43
CA LEU A 33 -4.83 -5.03 -11.32
C LEU A 33 -6.31 -4.65 -11.43
N ARG A 34 -6.81 -4.39 -12.64
CA ARG A 34 -8.24 -4.13 -12.90
C ARG A 34 -9.15 -5.30 -12.46
N SER A 35 -8.64 -6.54 -12.44
CA SER A 35 -9.39 -7.70 -11.95
C SER A 35 -9.39 -7.86 -10.42
N ILE A 36 -8.47 -7.20 -9.73
CA ILE A 36 -8.22 -7.35 -8.29
C ILE A 36 -8.74 -6.13 -7.51
N LEU A 37 -8.62 -4.94 -8.10
CA LEU A 37 -8.99 -3.67 -7.48
C LEU A 37 -10.47 -3.33 -7.72
N SER A 38 -11.05 -2.54 -6.82
CA SER A 38 -12.35 -1.92 -7.05
C SER A 38 -12.26 -0.87 -8.16
N GLU A 39 -13.41 -0.58 -8.79
CA GLU A 39 -13.51 0.42 -9.86
C GLU A 39 -12.96 1.79 -9.43
N GLU A 40 -13.33 2.28 -8.24
CA GLU A 40 -12.83 3.54 -7.67
C GLU A 40 -11.30 3.57 -7.55
N LEU A 41 -10.67 2.51 -7.04
CA LEU A 41 -9.22 2.45 -6.90
C LEU A 41 -8.52 2.34 -8.26
N MET A 42 -9.16 1.69 -9.23
CA MET A 42 -8.64 1.62 -10.58
C MET A 42 -8.68 2.99 -11.27
N ASP A 43 -9.78 3.73 -11.13
CA ASP A 43 -9.93 5.07 -11.69
C ASP A 43 -8.86 6.03 -11.12
N GLU A 44 -8.62 5.98 -9.80
CA GLU A 44 -7.56 6.76 -9.16
C GLU A 44 -6.17 6.38 -9.69
N LEU A 45 -5.90 5.09 -9.88
CA LEU A 45 -4.64 4.61 -10.44
C LEU A 45 -4.44 5.08 -11.89
N GLU A 46 -5.49 5.06 -12.71
CA GLU A 46 -5.45 5.51 -14.11
C GLU A 46 -5.28 7.03 -14.23
N GLU A 47 -5.99 7.81 -13.40
CA GLU A 47 -5.82 9.27 -13.34
C GLU A 47 -4.37 9.62 -12.98
N PHE A 48 -3.80 8.89 -12.03
CA PHE A 48 -2.41 9.08 -11.66
C PHE A 48 -1.49 8.68 -12.83
N ALA A 49 -1.68 7.51 -13.43
CA ALA A 49 -0.81 6.92 -14.45
C ALA A 49 -0.86 7.59 -15.84
N ALA A 50 -1.73 8.57 -16.08
CA ALA A 50 -1.93 9.25 -17.36
C ALA A 50 -0.73 10.05 -17.92
N CYS A 51 0.45 9.99 -17.28
CA CYS A 51 1.64 10.78 -17.64
C CYS A 51 2.37 10.33 -18.93
N CYS A 52 2.08 9.16 -19.49
CA CYS A 52 2.76 8.65 -20.69
C CYS A 52 1.84 8.72 -21.91
N GLY A 53 2.30 9.36 -22.99
CA GLY A 53 1.54 9.43 -24.25
C GLY A 53 1.50 8.08 -24.97
N ASP A 54 0.42 7.83 -25.72
CA ASP A 54 0.17 6.58 -26.46
C ASP A 54 0.90 6.49 -27.83
N ASP A 55 1.59 7.55 -28.26
CA ASP A 55 2.17 7.63 -29.60
C ASP A 55 3.63 7.15 -29.64
N GLY A 56 3.83 5.92 -30.12
CA GLY A 56 5.15 5.37 -30.47
C GLY A 56 5.73 4.41 -29.44
N VAL A 57 7.01 4.05 -29.60
CA VAL A 57 7.69 3.22 -28.60
C VAL A 57 8.14 4.10 -27.45
N PRO A 58 7.71 3.80 -26.20
CA PRO A 58 8.06 4.62 -25.05
C PRO A 58 9.57 4.76 -24.91
N THR A 59 9.99 5.96 -24.57
CA THR A 59 11.36 6.25 -24.17
C THR A 59 11.70 5.53 -22.87
N GLU A 60 13.00 5.34 -22.62
CA GLU A 60 13.45 4.73 -21.37
C GLU A 60 12.98 5.51 -20.13
N SER A 61 12.94 6.84 -20.23
CA SER A 61 12.46 7.73 -19.16
C SER A 61 10.97 7.51 -18.86
N GLU A 62 10.12 7.42 -19.90
CA GLU A 62 8.68 7.17 -19.73
C GLU A 62 8.43 5.82 -19.04
N ILE A 63 9.12 4.77 -19.46
CA ILE A 63 8.98 3.44 -18.83
C ILE A 63 9.41 3.48 -17.35
N ARG A 64 10.53 4.13 -17.03
CA ARG A 64 11.01 4.24 -15.65
C ARG A 64 10.02 5.03 -14.78
N VAL A 65 9.44 6.11 -15.30
CA VAL A 65 8.44 6.91 -14.59
C VAL A 65 7.17 6.10 -14.37
N ALA A 66 6.61 5.48 -15.41
CA ALA A 66 5.40 4.65 -15.31
C ALA A 66 5.55 3.51 -14.30
N GLN A 67 6.70 2.83 -14.30
CA GLN A 67 6.98 1.76 -13.34
C GLN A 67 7.14 2.28 -11.91
N ALA A 68 7.88 3.38 -11.72
CA ALA A 68 8.04 3.99 -10.41
C ALA A 68 6.70 4.46 -9.83
N GLN A 69 5.83 4.97 -10.70
CA GLN A 69 4.50 5.42 -10.34
C GLN A 69 3.62 4.26 -9.85
N LEU A 70 3.59 3.17 -10.62
CA LEU A 70 2.86 1.96 -10.24
C LEU A 70 3.34 1.38 -8.91
N VAL A 71 4.65 1.24 -8.75
CA VAL A 71 5.25 0.70 -7.51
C VAL A 71 4.94 1.62 -6.32
N GLY A 72 5.06 2.94 -6.50
CA GLY A 72 4.77 3.92 -5.45
C GLY A 72 3.31 3.91 -5.02
N TRP A 73 2.38 3.84 -5.98
CA TRP A 73 0.95 3.76 -5.69
C TRP A 73 0.59 2.49 -4.93
N LEU A 74 1.09 1.32 -5.39
CA LEU A 74 0.86 0.04 -4.71
C LEU A 74 1.45 0.01 -3.29
N GLN A 75 2.62 0.63 -3.10
CA GLN A 75 3.22 0.77 -1.78
C GLN A 75 2.36 1.65 -0.86
N GLY A 76 1.82 2.75 -1.38
CA GLY A 76 0.88 3.62 -0.65
C GLY A 76 -0.39 2.88 -0.23
N LEU A 77 -0.98 2.10 -1.15
CA LEU A 77 -2.15 1.27 -0.88
C LEU A 77 -1.88 0.26 0.26
N LEU A 78 -0.77 -0.48 0.18
CA LEU A 78 -0.41 -1.45 1.21
C LEU A 78 -0.15 -0.78 2.57
N GLN A 79 0.52 0.37 2.57
CA GLN A 79 0.75 1.15 3.79
C GLN A 79 -0.56 1.65 4.41
N GLY A 80 -1.53 2.08 3.59
CA GLY A 80 -2.86 2.47 4.04
C GLY A 80 -3.61 1.30 4.70
N LEU A 81 -3.55 0.12 4.09
CA LEU A 81 -4.15 -1.10 4.66
C LEU A 81 -3.48 -1.52 5.99
N GLN A 82 -2.15 -1.45 6.06
CA GLN A 82 -1.42 -1.74 7.31
C GLN A 82 -1.75 -0.72 8.41
N ALA A 83 -1.81 0.57 8.07
CA ALA A 83 -2.14 1.63 9.00
C ALA A 83 -3.56 1.48 9.55
N SER A 84 -4.54 1.13 8.71
CA SER A 84 -5.91 0.90 9.14
C SER A 84 -6.01 -0.29 10.09
N PHE A 85 -5.32 -1.40 9.79
CA PHE A 85 -5.25 -2.56 10.66
C PHE A 85 -4.59 -2.27 12.02
N MET A 86 -3.48 -1.51 12.01
CA MET A 86 -2.81 -1.07 13.23
C MET A 86 -3.71 -0.15 14.07
N ALA A 87 -4.45 0.76 13.44
CA ALA A 87 -5.39 1.65 14.12
C ALA A 87 -6.52 0.85 14.80
N GLN A 88 -7.05 -0.17 14.13
CA GLN A 88 -8.06 -1.07 14.69
C GLN A 88 -7.53 -1.83 15.91
N GLN A 89 -6.32 -2.39 15.82
CA GLN A 89 -5.68 -3.07 16.95
C GLN A 89 -5.46 -2.13 18.15
N ALA A 90 -4.98 -0.91 17.89
CA ALA A 90 -4.79 0.09 18.93
C ALA A 90 -6.11 0.49 19.60
N ALA A 91 -7.19 0.64 18.83
CA ALA A 91 -8.52 0.92 19.35
C ALA A 91 -9.04 -0.22 20.24
N ALA A 92 -8.89 -1.48 19.80
CA ALA A 92 -9.27 -2.65 20.58
C ALA A 92 -8.47 -2.78 21.88
N ALA A 93 -7.16 -2.52 21.83
CA ALA A 93 -6.31 -2.51 23.03
C ALA A 93 -6.76 -1.46 24.06
N ARG A 94 -7.13 -0.26 23.60
CA ARG A 94 -7.67 0.80 24.49
C ARG A 94 -9.00 0.39 25.12
N GLN A 95 -9.89 -0.26 24.38
CA GLN A 95 -11.16 -0.76 24.94
C GLN A 95 -10.93 -1.79 26.05
N LEU A 96 -9.99 -2.73 25.86
CA LEU A 96 -9.64 -3.71 26.89
C LEU A 96 -9.06 -3.04 28.15
N GLN A 97 -8.18 -2.06 27.98
CA GLN A 97 -7.64 -1.28 29.09
C GLN A 97 -8.74 -0.54 29.86
N GLN A 98 -9.72 0.05 29.15
CA GLN A 98 -10.87 0.70 29.79
C GLN A 98 -11.73 -0.29 30.58
N LEU A 99 -11.98 -1.49 30.05
CA LEU A 99 -12.71 -2.53 30.76
C LEU A 99 -11.95 -3.03 32.00
N GLN A 100 -10.63 -3.21 31.90
CA GLN A 100 -9.79 -3.58 33.04
C GLN A 100 -9.79 -2.50 34.13
N ALA A 101 -9.65 -1.22 33.73
CA ALA A 101 -9.72 -0.09 34.66
C ALA A 101 -11.10 0.02 35.33
N ALA A 102 -12.19 -0.16 34.57
CA ALA A 102 -13.55 -0.18 35.11
C ALA A 102 -13.75 -1.31 36.13
N ARG A 103 -13.23 -2.52 35.85
CA ARG A 103 -13.29 -3.66 36.78
C ARG A 103 -12.51 -3.42 38.07
N GLN A 104 -11.37 -2.74 38.01
CA GLN A 104 -10.58 -2.37 39.18
C GLN A 104 -11.29 -1.30 40.04
N HIS A 105 -12.04 -0.39 39.43
CA HIS A 105 -12.80 0.64 40.14
C HIS A 105 -14.07 0.11 40.82
N THR A 106 -14.61 -1.03 40.37
CA THR A 106 -15.79 -1.70 40.97
C THR A 106 -15.44 -2.73 42.05
N ALA A 107 -14.16 -2.94 42.37
CA ALA A 107 -13.80 -3.78 43.52
C ALA A 107 -14.32 -3.10 44.80
N PRO A 108 -15.15 -3.77 45.62
CA PRO A 108 -15.73 -3.13 46.79
C PRO A 108 -14.59 -2.73 47.72
N THR A 109 -14.41 -1.42 47.90
CA THR A 109 -13.70 -0.89 49.05
C THR A 109 -14.49 -1.35 50.26
N GLU A 110 -14.06 -2.46 50.88
CA GLU A 110 -14.53 -2.83 52.21
C GLU A 110 -14.23 -1.64 53.10
N HIS A 111 -15.28 -0.86 53.38
CA HIS A 111 -15.28 0.09 54.47
C HIS A 111 -15.04 -0.73 55.73
N THR A 112 -13.79 -0.77 56.17
CA THR A 112 -13.43 -1.12 57.54
C THR A 112 -14.06 -0.03 58.41
N GLY A 113 -15.34 -0.23 58.73
CA GLY A 113 -16.08 0.56 59.70
C GLY A 113 -15.41 0.38 61.03
N THR A 114 -14.53 1.32 61.37
CA THR A 114 -14.06 1.54 62.73
C THR A 114 -15.26 2.03 63.54
N TYR A 115 -16.03 1.10 64.09
CA TYR A 115 -17.01 1.39 65.12
C TYR A 115 -16.24 1.71 66.41
N LEU A 116 -16.34 2.98 66.80
CA LEU A 116 -16.08 3.52 68.15
C LEU A 116 -16.90 2.78 69.21
#